data_AF-A0AAU7K8F1-F1
#
_entry.id   AF-A0AAU7K8F1-F1
#
_cell.length_a   1.000
_cell.length_b   1.000
_cell.length_c   1.000
_cell.angle_alpha   90.00
_cell.angle_beta   90.00
_cell.angle_gamma   90.00
#
_symmetry.space_group_name_H-M   'P 1'
#
loop_
_entity.id
_entity.type
_entity.pdbx_description
1 polymer ?
#
loop_
_entity_poly.entity_id
_entity_poly.type
_entity_poly.pdbx_seq_one_letter_code
_entity_poly.pdbx_strand_id
1 'polypeptide(L)'
;MAHQISPTAFLGLHKTIAAPIVFAGHWQAGLLSLVVKHFANRFSHIETIELAGLYDPKDTVGPLVANKVKSFVREALIRQHGNWLYVPAKENPRTINLREGSSTIGYPISTLDVPSIAAFTNTKNIRFDFVTG
;
A
#
# COMPACT_ATOMS: atom_id res chain seq x y z
N MET A 1 -1.35 -3.25 -11.01
CA MET A 1 -2.42 -2.24 -10.96
C MET A 1 -2.10 -0.98 -11.77
N ALA A 2 -0.85 -0.49 -11.84
CA ALA A 2 -0.51 0.72 -12.61
C ALA A 2 -1.10 0.74 -14.03
N HIS A 3 -0.89 -0.30 -14.83
CA HIS A 3 -1.43 -0.39 -16.20
C HIS A 3 -2.97 -0.31 -16.28
N GLN A 4 -3.70 -0.63 -15.21
CA GLN A 4 -5.17 -0.59 -15.18
C GLN A 4 -5.71 0.82 -14.93
N ILE A 5 -4.93 1.67 -14.25
CA ILE A 5 -5.35 3.04 -13.90
C ILE A 5 -4.71 4.09 -14.80
N SER A 6 -3.54 3.82 -15.39
CA SER A 6 -2.77 4.79 -16.17
C SER A 6 -3.56 5.45 -17.30
N PRO A 7 -4.36 4.73 -18.13
CA PRO A 7 -5.10 5.36 -19.21
C PRO A 7 -6.11 6.40 -18.71
N THR A 8 -6.90 6.06 -17.69
CA THR A 8 -7.91 6.97 -17.13
C THR A 8 -7.27 8.11 -16.36
N ALA A 9 -6.18 7.85 -15.62
CA ALA A 9 -5.41 8.89 -14.95
C ALA A 9 -4.82 9.90 -15.95
N PHE A 10 -4.26 9.40 -17.06
CA PHE A 10 -3.68 10.25 -18.11
C PHE A 10 -4.76 11.03 -18.88
N LEU A 11 -5.91 10.42 -19.17
CA LEU A 11 -7.05 11.11 -19.78
C LEU A 11 -7.50 12.30 -18.92
N GLY A 12 -7.49 12.14 -17.58
CA GLY A 12 -7.81 13.21 -16.64
C GLY A 12 -6.86 14.41 -16.68
N LEU A 13 -5.64 14.24 -17.21
CA LEU A 13 -4.71 15.35 -17.43
C LEU A 13 -5.03 16.16 -18.71
N HIS A 14 -5.79 15.58 -19.64
CA HIS A 14 -6.07 16.16 -20.96
C HIS A 14 -7.53 16.58 -21.16
N LYS A 15 -8.43 16.20 -20.26
CA LYS A 15 -9.87 16.47 -20.35
C LYS A 15 -10.42 16.92 -19.00
N THR A 16 -11.34 17.87 -19.04
CA THR A 16 -12.15 18.21 -17.86
C THR A 16 -13.00 17.01 -17.48
N ILE A 17 -12.78 16.49 -16.27
CA ILE A 17 -13.56 15.38 -15.72
C ILE A 17 -14.92 15.95 -15.27
N ALA A 18 -16.01 15.47 -15.88
CA ALA A 18 -17.36 15.97 -15.61
C ALA A 18 -17.99 15.41 -14.31
N ALA A 19 -17.48 14.30 -13.79
CA ALA A 19 -17.96 13.67 -12.56
C ALA A 19 -16.80 12.96 -11.81
N PRO A 20 -16.81 12.88 -10.46
CA PRO A 20 -15.74 12.26 -9.71
C PRO A 20 -15.50 10.79 -10.10
N ILE A 21 -14.23 10.42 -10.26
CA ILE A 21 -13.78 9.03 -10.48
C ILE A 21 -12.96 8.62 -9.27
N VAL A 22 -13.37 7.54 -8.60
CA VAL A 22 -12.65 6.99 -7.45
C VAL A 22 -11.89 5.74 -7.91
N PHE A 23 -10.59 5.89 -8.15
CA PHE A 23 -9.68 4.74 -8.25
C PHE A 23 -9.42 4.19 -6.86
N ALA A 24 -9.04 2.90 -6.78
CA ALA A 24 -8.59 2.33 -5.51
C ALA A 24 -9.64 2.55 -4.40
N GLY A 25 -10.86 2.04 -4.63
CA GLY A 25 -11.96 2.12 -3.68
C GLY A 25 -12.07 0.89 -2.77
N HIS A 26 -10.95 0.26 -2.42
CA HIS A 26 -10.94 -0.97 -1.61
C HIS A 26 -10.02 -0.84 -0.38
N TRP A 27 -9.93 -1.90 0.41
CA TRP A 27 -9.19 -1.84 1.67
C TRP A 27 -7.67 -1.69 1.44
N GLN A 28 -7.08 -2.49 0.52
CA GLN A 28 -5.66 -2.49 0.14
C GLN A 28 -5.32 -1.54 -1.04
N ALA A 29 -5.98 -0.39 -1.06
CA ALA A 29 -5.76 0.78 -1.93
C ALA A 29 -7.05 1.57 -1.80
N GLY A 30 -7.04 2.60 -0.94
CA GLY A 30 -8.23 3.42 -0.66
C GLY A 30 -8.45 3.67 0.83
N LEU A 31 -9.03 2.70 1.53
CA LEU A 31 -9.42 2.87 2.94
C LEU A 31 -8.21 3.21 3.83
N LEU A 32 -7.09 2.50 3.65
CA LEU A 32 -5.89 2.73 4.46
C LEU A 32 -5.27 4.11 4.20
N SER A 33 -5.32 4.61 2.96
CA SER A 33 -4.96 6.00 2.67
C SER A 33 -5.82 7.01 3.44
N LEU A 34 -7.14 6.78 3.55
CA LEU A 34 -8.03 7.65 4.33
C LEU A 34 -7.76 7.57 5.84
N VAL A 35 -7.48 6.37 6.35
CA VAL A 35 -7.07 6.17 7.75
C VAL A 35 -5.78 6.95 8.03
N VAL A 36 -4.77 6.81 7.17
CA VAL A 36 -3.51 7.56 7.29
C VAL A 36 -3.76 9.06 7.24
N LYS A 37 -4.61 9.55 6.31
CA LYS A 37 -4.97 10.98 6.24
C LYS A 37 -5.60 11.48 7.55
N HIS A 38 -6.49 10.69 8.15
CA HIS A 38 -7.10 11.04 9.43
C HIS A 38 -6.07 11.15 10.55
N PHE A 39 -5.18 10.17 10.69
CA PHE A 39 -4.15 10.17 11.75
C PHE A 39 -3.03 11.17 11.49
N ALA A 40 -2.66 11.43 10.23
CA ALA A 40 -1.60 12.35 9.86
C ALA A 40 -1.84 13.78 10.36
N ASN A 41 -3.10 14.21 10.43
CA ASN A 41 -3.48 15.53 10.95
C ASN A 41 -3.12 15.75 12.42
N ARG A 42 -2.74 14.70 13.16
CA ARG A 42 -2.31 14.78 14.57
C ARG A 42 -0.83 15.10 14.73
N PHE A 43 -0.06 15.12 13.64
CA PHE A 43 1.37 15.31 13.64
C PHE A 43 1.74 16.57 12.85
N SER A 44 2.66 17.37 13.38
CA SER A 44 3.26 18.50 12.65
C SER A 44 4.28 18.04 11.60
N HIS A 45 4.89 16.87 11.82
CA HIS A 45 5.85 16.25 10.92
C HIS A 45 5.76 14.73 11.00
N ILE A 46 5.88 14.05 9.86
CA ILE A 46 5.87 12.59 9.77
C ILE A 46 7.09 12.15 8.97
N GLU A 47 8.04 11.49 9.64
CA GLU A 47 9.26 10.97 9.02
C GLU A 47 9.01 9.66 8.26
N THR A 48 8.19 8.78 8.85
CA THR A 48 7.97 7.41 8.38
C THR A 48 6.51 7.00 8.55
N ILE A 49 5.96 6.33 7.53
CA ILE A 49 4.66 5.67 7.57
C ILE A 49 4.85 4.22 7.14
N GLU A 50 4.56 3.29 8.05
CA GLU A 50 4.60 1.86 7.75
C GLU A 50 3.23 1.25 7.95
N LEU A 51 2.73 0.61 6.90
CA LEU A 51 1.45 -0.08 6.92
C LEU A 51 1.64 -1.58 6.82
N ALA A 52 0.71 -2.34 7.37
CA ALA A 52 0.66 -3.77 7.20
C ALA A 52 -0.79 -4.27 7.08
N GLY A 53 -1.01 -5.22 6.16
CA GLY A 53 -2.23 -6.01 6.09
C GLY A 53 -1.97 -7.42 6.62
N LEU A 54 -2.68 -7.80 7.68
CA LEU A 54 -2.70 -9.17 8.20
C LEU A 54 -3.75 -9.98 7.44
N TYR A 55 -3.32 -11.05 6.79
CA TYR A 55 -4.17 -12.04 6.16
C TYR A 55 -4.27 -13.28 7.05
N ASP A 56 -5.47 -13.48 7.59
CA ASP A 56 -5.80 -14.67 8.36
C ASP A 56 -5.99 -15.87 7.40
N PRO A 57 -5.38 -17.04 7.65
CA PRO A 57 -5.63 -18.24 6.87
C PRO A 57 -7.11 -18.65 6.75
N LYS A 58 -7.96 -18.21 7.70
CA LYS A 58 -9.42 -18.39 7.69
C LYS A 58 -10.14 -17.42 6.75
N ASP A 59 -9.48 -16.34 6.33
CA ASP A 59 -9.96 -15.43 5.29
C ASP A 59 -9.63 -16.03 3.91
N THR A 60 -10.46 -16.96 3.49
CA THR A 60 -10.24 -17.71 2.26
C THR A 60 -10.46 -16.82 1.04
N VAL A 61 -9.38 -16.57 0.31
CA VAL A 61 -9.46 -15.89 -0.98
C VAL A 61 -10.01 -16.85 -2.04
N GLY A 62 -10.87 -16.33 -2.91
CA GLY A 62 -11.41 -17.11 -4.02
C GLY A 62 -10.29 -17.66 -4.95
N PRO A 63 -10.58 -18.72 -5.74
CA PRO A 63 -9.57 -19.44 -6.53
C PRO A 63 -8.82 -18.54 -7.53
N LEU A 64 -9.46 -17.46 -8.01
CA LEU A 64 -8.84 -16.48 -8.91
C LEU A 64 -7.74 -15.64 -8.26
N VAL A 65 -7.81 -15.45 -6.95
CA VAL A 65 -6.85 -14.68 -6.17
C VAL A 65 -5.76 -15.60 -5.62
N ALA A 66 -6.11 -16.81 -5.17
CA ALA A 66 -5.17 -17.79 -4.63
C ALA A 66 -3.94 -18.03 -5.53
N ASN A 67 -4.17 -18.14 -6.85
CA ASN A 67 -3.11 -18.35 -7.84
C ASN A 67 -2.19 -17.12 -8.03
N LYS A 68 -2.62 -15.94 -7.59
CA LYS A 68 -1.87 -14.67 -7.70
C LYS A 68 -1.18 -14.26 -6.40
N VAL A 69 -1.53 -14.88 -5.25
CA VAL A 69 -0.92 -14.53 -3.96
C VAL A 69 0.60 -14.65 -3.99
N LYS A 70 1.12 -15.71 -4.62
CA LYS A 70 2.57 -15.94 -4.74
C LYS A 70 3.30 -14.87 -5.57
N SER A 71 2.61 -14.16 -6.47
CA SER A 71 3.23 -13.12 -7.28
C SER A 71 3.20 -11.73 -6.64
N PHE A 72 2.38 -11.52 -5.59
CA PHE A 72 2.33 -10.23 -4.89
C PHE A 72 3.65 -9.88 -4.18
N VAL A 73 4.42 -10.89 -3.77
CA VAL A 73 5.63 -10.74 -2.95
C VAL A 73 6.90 -10.95 -3.79
N ARG A 74 6.96 -10.34 -4.99
CA ARG A 74 8.15 -10.36 -5.84
C ARG A 74 8.96 -9.07 -5.67
N GLU A 75 8.40 -7.95 -6.09
CA GLU A 75 9.00 -6.63 -5.96
C GLU A 75 7.97 -5.62 -5.43
N ALA A 76 8.42 -4.76 -4.53
CA ALA A 76 7.59 -3.75 -3.88
C ALA A 76 8.07 -2.35 -4.23
N LEU A 77 7.15 -1.50 -4.67
CA LEU A 77 7.37 -0.06 -4.74
C LEU A 77 7.26 0.52 -3.32
N ILE A 78 8.38 1.04 -2.82
CA ILE A 78 8.45 1.78 -1.56
C ILE A 78 8.96 3.21 -1.81
N ARG A 79 8.71 4.10 -0.85
CA ARG A 79 9.39 5.39 -0.77
C ARG A 79 10.42 5.32 0.35
N GLN A 80 11.67 5.63 0.08
CA GLN A 80 12.74 5.61 1.08
C GLN A 80 13.67 6.80 0.88
N HIS A 81 13.91 7.58 1.93
CA HIS A 81 14.68 8.83 1.89
C HIS A 81 14.20 9.79 0.79
N GLY A 82 12.91 9.76 0.45
CA GLY A 82 12.30 10.54 -0.61
C GLY A 82 12.38 9.91 -2.01
N ASN A 83 13.16 8.85 -2.21
CA ASN A 83 13.33 8.14 -3.47
C ASN A 83 12.28 7.03 -3.65
N TRP A 84 11.88 6.79 -4.90
CA TRP A 84 11.05 5.66 -5.28
C TRP A 84 11.94 4.46 -5.58
N LEU A 85 11.77 3.37 -4.84
CA LEU A 85 12.57 2.16 -4.98
C LEU A 85 11.67 0.96 -5.26
N TYR A 86 12.07 0.13 -6.21
CA TYR A 86 11.59 -1.25 -6.32
C TYR A 86 12.55 -2.14 -5.55
N VAL A 87 12.05 -2.82 -4.53
CA VAL A 87 12.85 -3.70 -3.68
C VAL A 87 12.38 -5.15 -3.78
N PRO A 88 13.29 -6.15 -3.82
CA PRO A 88 12.90 -7.56 -3.74
C PRO A 88 12.25 -7.84 -2.39
N ALA A 89 11.00 -8.30 -2.39
CA ALA A 89 10.22 -8.36 -1.16
C ALA A 89 10.80 -9.34 -0.13
N LYS A 90 11.30 -10.49 -0.58
CA LYS A 90 11.91 -11.52 0.29
C LYS A 90 13.23 -11.09 0.94
N GLU A 91 13.93 -10.13 0.35
CA GLU A 91 15.20 -9.60 0.87
C GLU A 91 14.97 -8.40 1.79
N ASN A 92 13.74 -7.88 1.85
CA ASN A 92 13.37 -6.70 2.62
C ASN A 92 12.25 -6.96 3.64
N PRO A 93 12.29 -8.08 4.41
CA PRO A 93 11.27 -8.35 5.42
C PRO A 93 11.33 -7.34 6.57
N ARG A 94 10.26 -7.24 7.34
CA ARG A 94 10.28 -6.60 8.66
C ARG A 94 9.46 -7.38 9.69
N THR A 95 9.87 -7.30 10.95
CA THR A 95 9.07 -7.84 12.06
C THR A 95 7.89 -6.93 12.34
N ILE A 96 6.70 -7.50 12.49
CA ILE A 96 5.46 -6.80 12.83
C ILE A 96 4.91 -7.38 14.12
N ASN A 97 4.72 -6.51 15.10
CA ASN A 97 4.13 -6.86 16.39
C ASN A 97 2.61 -6.83 16.27
N LEU A 98 1.98 -7.94 16.61
CA LEU A 98 0.53 -8.09 16.67
C LEU A 98 0.00 -7.64 18.03
N ARG A 99 -1.28 -7.30 18.08
CA ARG A 99 -1.93 -6.80 19.30
C ARG A 99 -1.86 -7.78 20.48
N GLU A 100 -1.85 -9.08 20.19
CA GLU A 100 -1.82 -10.15 21.21
C GLU A 100 -0.42 -10.40 21.80
N GLY A 101 0.57 -9.58 21.43
CA GLY A 101 1.96 -9.70 21.89
C GLY A 101 2.82 -10.69 21.10
N SER A 102 2.23 -11.41 20.15
CA SER A 102 2.96 -12.19 19.16
C SER A 102 3.58 -11.30 18.07
N SER A 103 4.56 -11.83 17.35
CA SER A 103 5.18 -11.16 16.21
C SER A 103 5.20 -12.06 14.99
N THR A 104 5.15 -11.47 13.81
CA THR A 104 5.21 -12.17 12.52
C THR A 104 6.06 -11.39 11.53
N ILE A 105 6.44 -12.02 10.42
CA ILE A 105 7.26 -11.42 9.38
C ILE A 105 6.36 -10.87 8.29
N GLY A 106 6.46 -9.56 8.06
CA GLY A 106 5.87 -8.88 6.92
C GLY A 106 6.84 -8.75 5.76
N TYR A 107 6.29 -8.83 4.54
CA TYR A 107 7.02 -8.61 3.31
C TYR A 107 6.39 -7.45 2.54
N PRO A 108 7.18 -6.53 1.98
CA PRO A 108 6.62 -5.36 1.33
C PRO A 108 5.91 -5.77 0.03
N ILE A 109 4.83 -5.07 -0.30
CA ILE A 109 4.08 -5.25 -1.56
C ILE A 109 3.77 -3.89 -2.21
N SER A 110 3.61 -3.90 -3.53
CA SER A 110 3.23 -2.70 -4.28
C SER A 110 1.73 -2.41 -4.16
N THR A 111 1.36 -1.33 -3.48
CA THR A 111 -0.03 -0.82 -3.43
C THR A 111 -0.11 0.61 -3.94
N LEU A 112 -1.31 1.07 -4.31
CA LEU A 112 -1.53 2.47 -4.66
C LEU A 112 -1.58 3.38 -3.42
N ASP A 113 -1.65 2.81 -2.21
CA ASP A 113 -1.59 3.59 -0.98
C ASP A 113 -0.22 4.26 -0.82
N VAL A 114 0.89 3.59 -1.16
CA VAL A 114 2.24 4.17 -1.02
C VAL A 114 2.38 5.51 -1.77
N PRO A 115 2.09 5.60 -3.09
CA PRO A 115 2.11 6.88 -3.80
C PRO A 115 0.99 7.84 -3.37
N SER A 116 -0.20 7.34 -3.01
CA SER A 116 -1.30 8.23 -2.57
C SER A 116 -0.97 8.93 -1.25
N ILE A 117 -0.42 8.20 -0.28
CA ILE A 117 0.02 8.71 1.01
C ILE A 117 1.16 9.72 0.81
N ALA A 118 2.14 9.37 -0.02
CA ALA A 118 3.24 10.27 -0.37
C ALA A 118 2.73 11.64 -0.89
N ALA A 119 1.66 11.62 -1.68
CA ALA A 119 1.09 12.83 -2.29
C ALA A 119 0.45 13.78 -1.26
N PHE A 120 -0.17 13.26 -0.19
CA PHE A 120 -0.84 14.12 0.80
C PHE A 120 -0.07 14.31 2.11
N THR A 121 0.94 13.51 2.42
CA THR A 121 1.77 13.69 3.64
C THR A 121 3.16 14.25 3.37
N ASN A 122 3.64 14.17 2.12
CA ASN A 122 5.03 14.47 1.75
C ASN A 122 6.10 13.66 2.55
N THR A 123 5.70 12.56 3.20
CA THR A 123 6.58 11.70 4.01
C THR A 123 7.66 11.05 3.15
N LYS A 124 8.90 11.02 3.64
CA LYS A 124 10.06 10.51 2.91
C LYS A 124 10.19 8.99 2.93
N ASN A 125 9.62 8.32 3.93
CA ASN A 125 9.69 6.88 4.12
C ASN A 125 8.28 6.28 4.19
N ILE A 126 7.88 5.52 3.19
CA ILE A 126 6.55 4.88 3.13
C ILE A 126 6.69 3.47 2.57
N ARG A 127 6.13 2.48 3.28
CA ARG A 127 6.02 1.10 2.83
C ARG A 127 4.70 0.47 3.24
N PHE A 128 4.29 -0.54 2.50
CA PHE A 128 3.15 -1.40 2.82
C PHE A 128 3.60 -2.85 2.86
N ASP A 129 3.28 -3.56 3.93
CA ASP A 129 3.66 -4.95 4.13
C ASP A 129 2.45 -5.89 4.12
N PHE A 130 2.66 -7.04 3.51
CA PHE A 130 1.79 -8.18 3.57
C PHE A 130 2.26 -9.12 4.67
N VAL A 131 1.35 -9.55 5.52
CA VAL A 131 1.60 -10.44 6.65
C VAL A 131 0.60 -11.59 6.61
N THR A 132 1.04 -12.79 6.99
CA THR A 132 0.15 -13.93 7.26
C THR A 132 0.23 -14.30 8.74
N GLY A 133 -0.90 -14.64 9.37
CA GLY A 133 -0.95 -15.05 10.77
C GLY A 133 -2.36 -15.28 11.27
#